data_AF-A0A259SW26-F1
#
_entry.id   AF-A0A259SW26-F1
#
_cell.length_a   1.000
_cell.length_b   1.000
_cell.length_c   1.000
_cell.angle_alpha   90.00
_cell.angle_beta   90.00
_cell.angle_gamma   90.00
#
_symmetry.space_group_name_H-M   'P 1'
#
loop_
_entity.id
_entity.type
_entity.pdbx_description
1 polymer ?
#
loop_
_entity_poly.entity_id
_entity_poly.type
_entity_poly.pdbx_seq_one_letter_code
_entity_poly.pdbx_strand_id
1 'polypeptide(L)'
;MIFTDDTEETLRAAVWLANSAEDPDTLTSLSDEATFLSQFGYTGRIDRDQAELEGLREIRPQLRAMLLAPRDDMAIAVNEALAGIALTPRLARHGTLDWHLHAVA
;
A
#
# COMPACT_ATOMS: atom_id res chain seq x y z
N MET A 1 16.92 -10.37 -4.43
CA MET A 1 16.24 -10.28 -5.74
C MET A 1 16.33 -8.83 -6.17
N ILE A 2 16.53 -8.55 -7.46
CA ILE A 2 16.49 -7.16 -7.97
C ILE A 2 15.03 -6.89 -8.34
N PHE A 3 14.37 -6.02 -7.59
CA PHE A 3 13.05 -5.51 -7.92
C PHE A 3 13.20 -4.35 -8.91
N THR A 4 12.15 -4.08 -9.69
CA THR A 4 12.02 -2.80 -10.39
C THR A 4 11.71 -1.70 -9.38
N ASP A 5 12.09 -0.45 -9.69
CA ASP A 5 11.99 0.68 -8.75
C ASP A 5 10.56 0.88 -8.20
N ASP A 6 9.54 0.67 -9.04
CA ASP A 6 8.13 0.74 -8.66
C ASP A 6 7.73 -0.30 -7.59
N THR A 7 8.26 -1.52 -7.71
CA THR A 7 8.01 -2.60 -6.75
C THR A 7 8.73 -2.33 -5.44
N GLU A 8 9.96 -1.81 -5.49
CA GLU A 8 10.70 -1.45 -4.27
C GLU A 8 9.99 -0.34 -3.50
N GLU A 9 9.56 0.73 -4.18
CA GLU A 9 8.81 1.83 -3.55
C GLU A 9 7.48 1.37 -2.95
N THR A 10 6.75 0.49 -3.65
CA THR A 10 5.49 -0.08 -3.14
C THR A 10 5.71 -0.92 -1.88
N LEU A 11 6.79 -1.71 -1.82
CA LEU A 11 7.15 -2.47 -0.63
C LEU A 11 7.56 -1.56 0.53
N ARG A 12 8.28 -0.46 0.27
CA ARG A 12 8.61 0.56 1.28
C ARG A 12 7.35 1.21 1.84
N ALA A 13 6.39 1.56 0.98
CA ALA A 13 5.10 2.14 1.39
C ALA A 13 4.31 1.18 2.29
N ALA A 14 4.24 -0.11 1.93
CA ALA A 14 3.56 -1.13 2.73
C ALA A 14 4.19 -1.31 4.12
N VAL A 15 5.53 -1.36 4.20
CA VAL A 15 6.26 -1.46 5.48
C VAL A 15 6.05 -0.20 6.33
N TRP A 16 6.13 0.99 5.72
CA TRP A 16 5.88 2.24 6.43
C TRP A 16 4.48 2.27 7.01
N LEU A 17 3.46 1.93 6.20
CA LEU A 17 2.07 1.93 6.61
C LEU A 17 1.82 0.93 7.76
N ALA A 18 2.36 -0.28 7.66
CA ALA A 18 2.27 -1.27 8.73
C ALA A 18 2.93 -0.78 10.03
N ASN A 19 4.11 -0.15 9.94
CA ASN A 19 4.84 0.37 11.10
C ASN A 19 4.19 1.61 11.72
N SER A 20 3.34 2.34 10.98
CA SER A 20 2.61 3.50 11.53
C SER A 20 1.64 3.13 12.67
N ALA A 21 1.29 1.85 12.81
CA ALA A 21 0.43 1.33 13.87
C ALA A 21 1.18 0.95 15.15
N GLU A 22 2.52 0.92 15.14
CA GLU A 22 3.32 0.66 16.33
C GLU A 22 3.25 1.83 17.31
N ASP A 23 3.77 1.69 18.53
CA ASP A 23 3.81 2.78 19.50
C ASP A 23 4.97 3.76 19.20
N PRO A 24 4.72 5.08 19.05
CA PRO A 24 3.41 5.73 19.02
C PRO A 24 2.68 5.59 17.67
N ASP A 25 1.35 5.49 17.68
CA ASP A 25 0.54 5.46 16.45
C ASP A 25 0.74 6.79 15.69
N THR A 26 1.29 6.72 14.47
CA THR A 26 1.74 7.89 13.71
C THR A 26 0.84 8.26 12.53
N LEU A 27 -0.26 7.52 12.28
CA LEU A 27 -1.20 7.81 11.20
C LEU A 27 -2.58 8.16 11.77
N THR A 28 -2.68 9.25 12.52
CA THR A 28 -3.87 9.55 13.36
C THR A 28 -4.73 10.71 12.84
N SER A 29 -4.25 11.43 11.83
CA SER A 29 -4.91 12.60 11.28
C SER A 29 -4.83 12.65 9.74
N LEU A 30 -5.71 13.45 9.12
CA LEU A 30 -5.66 13.72 7.68
C LEU A 30 -4.34 14.37 7.23
N SER A 31 -3.62 15.04 8.15
CA SER A 31 -2.29 15.59 7.86
C SER A 31 -1.24 14.48 7.78
N ASP A 32 -1.36 13.45 8.61
CA ASP A 32 -0.46 12.29 8.58
C ASP A 32 -0.70 11.48 7.31
N GLU A 33 -1.97 11.29 6.94
CA GLU A 33 -2.36 10.68 5.66
C GLU A 33 -1.82 11.46 4.47
N ALA A 34 -2.01 12.78 4.42
CA ALA A 34 -1.47 13.61 3.36
C ALA A 34 0.07 13.49 3.25
N THR A 35 0.75 13.35 4.39
CA THR A 35 2.20 13.15 4.45
C THR A 35 2.59 11.79 3.87
N PHE A 36 1.89 10.72 4.25
CA PHE A 36 2.08 9.38 3.70
C PHE A 36 1.87 9.35 2.17
N LEU A 37 0.73 9.87 1.69
CA LEU A 37 0.40 9.88 0.27
C LEU A 37 1.43 10.67 -0.55
N SER A 38 1.89 11.82 -0.04
CA SER A 38 2.92 12.61 -0.70
C SER A 38 4.29 11.94 -0.66
N GLN A 39 4.66 11.28 0.43
CA GLN A 39 5.96 10.63 0.58
C GLN A 39 6.15 9.49 -0.42
N PHE A 40 5.09 8.73 -0.70
CA PHE A 40 5.13 7.58 -1.61
C PHE A 40 4.51 7.86 -2.99
N GLY A 41 4.23 9.13 -3.30
CA GLY A 41 3.79 9.55 -4.64
C GLY A 41 2.45 8.96 -5.07
N TYR A 42 1.52 8.72 -4.13
CA TYR A 42 0.17 8.27 -4.46
C TYR A 42 -0.58 9.37 -5.24
N THR A 43 -1.21 8.98 -6.35
CA THR A 43 -2.01 9.86 -7.21
C THR A 43 -3.36 9.21 -7.54
N GLY A 44 -4.23 9.94 -8.23
CA GLY A 44 -5.57 9.49 -8.60
C GLY A 44 -6.65 10.14 -7.75
N ARG A 45 -7.71 9.40 -7.44
CA ARG A 45 -8.76 9.85 -6.53
C ARG A 45 -8.22 9.80 -5.10
N ILE A 46 -8.21 10.95 -4.43
CA ILE A 46 -7.87 11.10 -3.02
C ILE A 46 -9.00 11.92 -2.40
N ASP A 47 -9.79 11.29 -1.54
CA ASP A 47 -11.03 11.88 -1.01
C ASP A 47 -10.77 12.87 0.12
N ARG A 48 -9.64 12.72 0.84
CA ARG A 48 -9.19 13.58 1.95
C ARG A 48 -10.24 13.68 3.06
N ASP A 49 -10.85 12.56 3.39
CA ASP A 49 -11.85 12.46 4.44
C ASP A 49 -11.49 11.37 5.46
N GLN A 50 -12.27 11.33 6.53
CA GLN A 50 -12.03 10.41 7.63
C GLN A 50 -12.19 8.94 7.22
N ALA A 51 -13.01 8.65 6.20
CA ALA A 51 -13.23 7.29 5.73
C ALA A 51 -12.00 6.76 4.96
N GLU A 52 -11.32 7.63 4.20
CA GLU A 52 -10.04 7.30 3.55
C GLU A 52 -8.95 6.95 4.59
N LEU A 53 -8.80 7.80 5.61
CA LEU A 53 -7.87 7.56 6.72
C LEU A 53 -8.20 6.27 7.49
N GLU A 54 -9.47 6.03 7.79
CA GLU A 54 -9.91 4.81 8.47
C GLU A 54 -9.59 3.57 7.63
N GLY A 55 -9.83 3.61 6.31
CA GLY A 55 -9.46 2.53 5.40
C GLY A 55 -7.96 2.22 5.41
N LEU A 56 -7.10 3.26 5.38
CA LEU A 56 -5.65 3.07 5.52
C LEU A 56 -5.28 2.45 6.88
N ARG A 57 -5.94 2.88 7.95
CA ARG A 57 -5.67 2.38 9.31
C ARG A 57 -6.10 0.92 9.48
N GLU A 58 -7.21 0.52 8.85
CA GLU A 58 -7.78 -0.83 8.89
C GLU A 58 -6.91 -1.88 8.18
N ILE A 59 -6.19 -1.50 7.11
CA ILE A 59 -5.32 -2.46 6.39
C ILE A 59 -3.99 -2.74 7.10
N ARG A 60 -3.56 -1.89 8.05
CA ARG A 60 -2.24 -2.01 8.73
C ARG A 60 -2.00 -3.38 9.39
N PRO A 61 -2.95 -3.95 10.17
CA PRO A 61 -2.73 -5.24 10.82
C PRO A 61 -2.60 -6.39 9.81
N GLN A 62 -3.39 -6.37 8.73
CA GLN A 62 -3.32 -7.38 7.68
C GLN A 62 -1.99 -7.31 6.92
N LEU A 63 -1.54 -6.11 6.56
CA LEU A 63 -0.22 -5.91 5.94
C LEU A 63 0.90 -6.39 6.86
N ARG A 64 0.86 -6.03 8.15
CA ARG A 64 1.87 -6.47 9.13
C ARG A 64 1.92 -8.00 9.25
N ALA A 65 0.76 -8.64 9.29
CA ALA A 65 0.68 -10.10 9.34
C ALA A 65 1.34 -10.76 8.12
N MET A 66 1.09 -10.25 6.92
CA MET A 66 1.75 -10.76 5.69
C MET A 66 3.26 -10.52 5.72
N LEU A 67 3.70 -9.32 6.09
CA LEU A 67 5.12 -8.95 6.08
C LEU A 67 5.97 -9.72 7.09
N LEU A 68 5.37 -10.19 8.20
CA LEU A 68 6.05 -10.95 9.24
C LEU A 68 5.86 -12.47 9.11
N ALA A 69 5.00 -12.92 8.20
CA ALA A 69 4.75 -14.34 8.01
C ALA A 69 5.99 -15.07 7.44
N PRO A 70 6.14 -16.37 7.73
CA PRO A 70 7.08 -17.21 6.98
C PRO A 70 6.83 -17.09 5.48
N ARG A 71 7.90 -17.21 4.68
CA ARG A 71 7.88 -16.95 3.23
C ARG A 71 6.68 -17.58 2.50
N ASP A 72 6.41 -18.86 2.78
CA ASP A 72 5.38 -19.60 2.06
C ASP A 72 3.96 -19.22 2.56
N ASP A 73 3.81 -18.95 3.86
CA ASP A 73 2.56 -18.49 4.46
C ASP A 73 2.21 -17.07 3.99
N MET A 74 3.22 -16.19 3.85
CA MET A 74 3.06 -14.85 3.25
C MET A 74 2.47 -14.95 1.85
N ALA A 75 2.98 -15.88 1.01
CA ALA A 75 2.49 -16.03 -0.36
C ALA A 75 1.02 -16.46 -0.40
N ILE A 76 0.58 -17.32 0.53
CA ILE A 76 -0.82 -17.72 0.67
C ILE A 76 -1.67 -16.51 1.04
N ALA A 77 -1.31 -15.78 2.10
CA ALA A 77 -2.06 -14.62 2.58
C ALA A 77 -2.17 -13.50 1.53
N VAL A 78 -1.10 -13.22 0.79
CA VAL A 78 -1.12 -12.24 -0.31
C VAL A 78 -2.09 -12.67 -1.42
N ASN A 79 -2.08 -13.94 -1.82
CA ASN A 79 -3.00 -14.44 -2.83
C ASN A 79 -4.46 -14.41 -2.37
N GLU A 80 -4.74 -14.68 -1.09
CA GLU A 80 -6.08 -14.54 -0.51
C GLU A 80 -6.58 -13.09 -0.58
N ALA A 81 -5.72 -12.13 -0.23
CA ALA A 81 -6.06 -10.70 -0.34
C ALA A 81 -6.34 -10.27 -1.79
N LEU A 82 -5.50 -10.72 -2.74
CA LEU A 82 -5.69 -10.44 -4.16
C LEU A 82 -6.98 -11.08 -4.71
N ALA A 83 -7.34 -12.28 -4.25
CA ALA A 83 -8.56 -12.96 -4.67
C ALA A 83 -9.85 -12.24 -4.18
N GLY A 84 -9.76 -11.42 -3.14
CA GLY A 84 -10.87 -10.62 -2.62
C GLY A 84 -11.24 -9.42 -3.49
N ILE A 85 -10.45 -9.09 -4.51
CA ILE A 85 -10.62 -7.88 -5.32
C ILE A 85 -10.61 -8.25 -6.81
N ALA A 86 -11.58 -7.71 -7.56
CA ALA A 86 -11.54 -7.80 -9.02
C ALA A 86 -10.53 -6.77 -9.56
N LEU A 87 -9.38 -7.24 -10.03
CA LEU A 87 -8.32 -6.41 -10.59
C LEU A 87 -8.10 -6.77 -12.06
N THR A 88 -7.99 -5.75 -12.92
CA THR A 88 -7.58 -5.89 -14.32
C THR A 88 -6.17 -5.32 -14.49
N PRO A 89 -5.17 -6.10 -14.88
CA PRO A 89 -3.84 -5.57 -15.19
C PRO A 89 -3.91 -4.60 -16.38
N ARG A 90 -3.32 -3.41 -16.25
CA ARG A 90 -3.22 -2.42 -17.33
C ARG A 90 -1.84 -1.77 -17.35
N LEU A 91 -1.30 -1.59 -18.55
CA LEU A 91 -0.14 -0.74 -18.75
C LEU A 91 -0.60 0.72 -18.60
N ALA A 92 -0.03 1.44 -17.63
CA ALA A 92 -0.35 2.84 -17.39
C ALA A 92 0.94 3.65 -17.26
N ARG A 93 0.82 4.94 -17.56
CA ARG A 93 1.90 5.91 -17.41
C ARG A 93 1.64 6.73 -16.15
N HIS A 94 2.51 6.63 -15.15
CA HIS A 94 2.29 7.29 -13.86
C HIS A 94 3.52 8.09 -13.41
N GLY A 95 3.35 9.42 -13.33
CA GLY A 95 4.35 10.36 -12.84
C GLY A 95 5.73 10.17 -13.46
N THR A 96 6.75 10.17 -12.61
CA THR A 96 8.16 9.93 -12.99
C THR A 96 8.51 8.45 -13.18
N LEU A 97 7.63 7.53 -12.78
CA LEU A 97 7.82 6.07 -12.96
C LEU A 97 7.55 5.64 -14.42
N ASP A 98 6.98 6.52 -15.25
CA ASP A 98 6.61 6.28 -16.65
C ASP A 98 5.75 5.00 -16.79
N TRP A 99 5.89 4.26 -17.89
CA TRP A 99 5.09 3.06 -18.19
C TRP A 99 5.36 1.89 -17.24
N HIS A 100 4.35 1.44 -16.51
CA HIS A 100 4.39 0.22 -15.69
C HIS A 100 3.02 -0.44 -15.55
N LEU A 101 2.99 -1.63 -14.95
CA LEU A 101 1.77 -2.42 -14.78
C LEU A 101 1.02 -1.96 -13.51
N HIS A 102 -0.21 -1.49 -13.69
CA HIS A 102 -1.14 -1.26 -12.59
C HIS A 102 -2.18 -2.38 -12.50
N ALA A 103 -2.56 -2.73 -11.28
CA ALA A 103 -3.78 -3.46 -11.01
C ALA A 103 -4.91 -2.43 -10.77
N VAL A 104 -5.83 -2.30 -11.74
CA VAL A 104 -6.96 -1.36 -11.62
C VAL A 104 -8.25 -2.13 -11.33
N ALA A 105 -9.09 -1.59 -10.45
CA ALA A 105 -10.45 -2.06 -10.21
C ALA A 105 -11.43 -1.51 -11.27
#